data_AF-A0AAJ1L469-F1
#
_entry.id   AF-A0AAJ1L469-F1
#
_cell.length_a   1.000
_cell.length_b   1.000
_cell.length_c   1.000
_cell.angle_alpha   90.00
_cell.angle_beta   90.00
_cell.angle_gamma   90.00
#
_symmetry.space_group_name_H-M   'P 1'
#
loop_
_entity.id
_entity.type
_entity.pdbx_description
1 polymer ?
#
loop_
_entity_poly.entity_id
_entity_poly.type
_entity_poly.pdbx_seq_one_letter_code
_entity_poly.pdbx_strand_id
1 'polypeptide(L)' 'MDNDGGSLYDRLPLEMLAGFYYHISKNIENGILSNAMYHEINLIEQVAIKRGISLIDLYNQGSFMK' A
#
# COMPACT_ATOMS: atom_id res chain seq x y z
N MET A 1 -1.64 21.39 -17.19
CA MET A 1 -1.66 21.36 -15.72
C MET A 1 -2.21 20.01 -15.35
N ASP A 2 -1.35 19.10 -14.92
CA ASP A 2 -1.71 17.73 -14.60
C ASP A 2 -2.56 17.72 -13.32
N ASN A 3 -3.87 17.85 -13.52
CA ASN A 3 -4.91 17.74 -12.49
C ASN A 3 -5.19 16.25 -12.25
N ASP A 4 -4.24 15.54 -11.68
CA ASP A 4 -4.45 14.15 -11.31
C ASP A 4 -4.26 14.08 -9.80
N GLY A 5 -5.34 14.34 -9.04
CA GLY A 5 -5.39 14.20 -7.59
C GLY A 5 -5.27 12.74 -7.11
N GLY A 6 -4.51 11.92 -7.83
CA GLY A 6 -4.20 10.53 -7.50
C GLY A 6 -3.03 10.47 -6.53
N SER A 7 -3.11 9.52 -5.60
CA SER A 7 -2.00 9.18 -4.71
C SER A 7 -0.81 8.67 -5.53
N LEU A 8 0.40 8.78 -4.99
CA LEU A 8 1.60 8.13 -5.55
C LEU A 8 1.31 6.66 -5.92
N TYR A 9 0.57 5.96 -5.06
CA TYR A 9 0.19 4.57 -5.21
C TYR A 9 -0.64 4.29 -6.47
N ASP A 10 -1.42 5.25 -6.98
CA ASP A 10 -2.25 5.08 -8.18
C ASP A 10 -1.40 4.80 -9.43
N ARG A 11 -0.11 5.14 -9.42
CA ARG A 11 0.81 4.97 -10.56
C ARG A 11 1.85 3.87 -10.36
N LEU A 12 1.91 3.28 -9.17
CA LEU A 12 2.92 2.27 -8.88
C LEU A 12 2.60 0.93 -9.55
N PRO A 13 3.61 0.19 -10.01
CA PRO A 13 3.48 -1.23 -10.34
C PRO A 13 2.92 -2.02 -9.15
N LEU A 14 2.25 -3.14 -9.46
CA LEU A 14 1.62 -3.99 -8.43
C LEU A 14 2.65 -4.46 -7.39
N GLU A 15 3.84 -4.83 -7.84
CA GLU A 15 4.93 -5.30 -6.99
C GLU A 15 5.33 -4.21 -5.99
N MET A 16 5.55 -2.97 -6.45
CA MET A 16 5.90 -1.88 -5.55
C MET A 16 4.77 -1.57 -4.56
N LEU A 17 3.52 -1.54 -5.02
CA LEU A 17 2.36 -1.33 -4.17
C LEU A 17 2.26 -2.39 -3.07
N ALA A 18 2.46 -3.66 -3.42
CA ALA A 18 2.47 -4.79 -2.49
C ALA A 18 3.62 -4.68 -1.48
N GLY A 19 4.83 -4.31 -1.92
CA GLY A 19 5.97 -4.09 -1.04
C GLY A 19 5.71 -3.01 0.01
N PHE A 20 5.18 -1.85 -0.41
CA PHE A 20 4.80 -0.79 0.52
C PHE A 20 3.75 -1.26 1.53
N TYR A 21 2.68 -1.91 1.05
CA TYR A 21 1.63 -2.42 1.92
C TYR A 21 2.17 -3.37 2.98
N TYR A 22 3.02 -4.32 2.57
CA TYR A 22 3.59 -5.32 3.45
C TYR A 22 4.51 -4.71 4.51
N HIS A 23 5.46 -3.84 4.12
CA HIS A 23 6.40 -3.26 5.08
C HIS A 23 5.73 -2.31 6.06
N ILE A 24 4.75 -1.51 5.61
CA ILE A 24 4.00 -0.62 6.50
C ILE A 24 3.15 -1.46 7.48
N SER A 25 2.46 -2.48 6.98
CA SER A 25 1.69 -3.41 7.82
C SER A 25 2.58 -4.12 8.85
N LYS A 26 3.76 -4.58 8.44
CA LYS A 26 4.74 -5.22 9.34
C LYS A 26 5.25 -4.27 10.41
N ASN A 27 5.51 -3.01 10.08
CA ASN A 27 5.91 -2.02 11.06
C ASN A 27 4.81 -1.81 12.11
N ILE A 28 3.55 -1.73 11.67
CA ILE A 28 2.38 -1.63 12.57
C ILE A 28 2.24 -2.88 13.44
N GLU A 29 2.32 -4.08 12.86
CA GLU A 29 2.29 -5.36 13.58
C GLU A 29 3.40 -5.47 14.64
N ASN A 30 4.58 -4.92 14.36
CA ASN A 30 5.72 -4.89 15.27
C ASN A 30 5.64 -3.76 16.31
N GLY A 31 4.55 -3.00 16.36
CA GLY A 31 4.33 -1.92 17.32
C GLY A 31 5.02 -0.60 16.97
N ILE A 32 5.57 -0.47 15.75
CA ILE A 32 6.11 0.80 15.23
C ILE A 32 4.95 1.54 14.58
N LEU A 33 4.29 2.40 15.38
CA LEU A 33 3.06 3.08 14.99
C LEU A 33 3.30 4.57 14.74
N SER A 34 2.85 5.08 13.60
CA SER A 34 2.72 6.51 13.35
C SER A 34 1.41 6.83 12.63
N ASN A 35 0.84 8.02 12.89
CA ASN A 35 -0.36 8.48 12.18
C ASN A 35 -0.16 8.50 10.65
N ALA A 36 1.07 8.77 10.21
CA ALA A 36 1.41 8.73 8.78
C ALA A 36 1.23 7.33 8.20
N MET A 37 1.66 6.27 8.89
CA MET A 37 1.53 4.89 8.39
C MET A 37 0.07 4.48 8.17
N TYR A 38 -0.85 4.86 9.07
CA TYR A 38 -2.28 4.59 8.86
C TYR A 38 -2.85 5.38 7.68
N HIS A 39 -2.35 6.61 7.46
CA HIS A 39 -2.72 7.38 6.28
C HIS A 39 -2.24 6.70 4.99
N GLU A 40 -0.99 6.25 4.94
CA GLU A 40 -0.44 5.52 3.79
C GLU A 40 -1.22 4.22 3.51
N ILE A 41 -1.56 3.43 4.55
CA ILE A 41 -2.39 2.23 4.39
C ILE A 41 -3.73 2.56 3.74
N ASN A 42 -4.43 3.61 4.21
CA ASN A 42 -5.70 4.02 3.61
C ASN A 42 -5.55 4.41 2.12
N LEU A 43 -4.47 5.12 1.76
CA LEU A 43 -4.21 5.43 0.36
C LEU A 43 -3.96 4.17 -0.49
N ILE A 44 -3.22 3.20 0.04
CA ILE A 44 -2.99 1.90 -0.63
C ILE A 44 -4.28 1.11 -0.76
N GLU A 45 -5.12 1.06 0.27
CA GLU A 45 -6.42 0.39 0.27
C GLU A 45 -7.34 0.95 -0.81
N GLN A 46 -7.40 2.28 -0.94
CA GLN A 46 -8.17 2.93 -2.00
C GLN A 46 -7.68 2.51 -3.39
N VAL A 47 -6.36 2.42 -3.60
CA VAL A 47 -5.79 1.97 -4.88
C VAL A 47 -6.09 0.49 -5.12
N ALA A 48 -6.01 -0.36 -4.09
CA ALA A 48 -6.35 -1.78 -4.20
C ALA A 48 -7.82 -1.97 -4.64
N ILE A 49 -8.75 -1.22 -4.03
CA ILE A 49 -10.17 -1.22 -4.40
C ILE A 49 -10.35 -0.76 -5.85
N LYS A 50 -9.74 0.36 -6.26
CA LYS A 50 -9.82 0.87 -7.64
C LYS A 50 -9.32 -0.13 -8.68
N ARG A 51 -8.29 -0.91 -8.33
CA ARG A 51 -7.64 -1.89 -9.22
C ARG A 51 -8.24 -3.30 -9.10
N GLY A 52 -9.20 -3.53 -8.20
CA GLY A 52 -9.81 -4.84 -7.98
C GLY A 52 -8.86 -5.87 -7.36
N ILE A 53 -7.90 -5.44 -6.55
CA ILE A 53 -6.91 -6.30 -5.89
C ILE A 53 -7.30 -6.47 -4.42
N SER A 54 -7.25 -7.70 -3.89
CA SER A 54 -7.50 -7.91 -2.47
C SER A 54 -6.29 -7.52 -1.61
N LEU A 55 -6.53 -7.02 -0.40
CA LEU A 55 -5.45 -6.70 0.53
C LEU A 55 -4.65 -7.93 0.96
N ILE A 56 -5.28 -9.10 0.97
CA ILE A 56 -4.62 -10.38 1.26
C ILE A 56 -3.61 -10.70 0.16
N ASP A 57 -3.97 -10.49 -1.11
CA ASP A 57 -3.06 -10.70 -2.24
C ASP A 57 -1.90 -9.71 -2.20
N LEU A 58 -2.15 -8.43 -1.89
CA LEU A 58 -1.08 -7.44 -1.68
C LEU A 58 -0.13 -7.84 -0.55
N TYR A 59 -0.66 -8.30 0.58
CA TYR A 59 0.16 -8.73 1.71
C TYR A 59 1.02 -9.94 1.34
N ASN A 60 0.41 -10.96 0.73
CA ASN A 60 1.09 -12.17 0.32
C ASN A 60 2.18 -11.87 -0.71
N GLN A 61 1.87 -11.09 -1.74
CA GLN A 61 2.83 -10.71 -2.76
C GLN A 61 3.99 -9.89 -2.18
N GLY A 62 3.69 -8.92 -1.32
CA GLY A 62 4.70 -8.10 -0.67
C GLY A 62 5.61 -8.91 0.26
N SER A 63 5.09 -9.99 0.87
CA SER A 63 5.89 -10.87 1.75
C SER A 63 7.02 -11.61 1.04
N PHE A 64 6.97 -11.74 -0.28
CA PHE A 64 8.03 -12.35 -1.08
C PHE A 64 9.11 -11.35 -1.53
N MET A 65 8.91 -10.06 -1.29
CA MET A 65 9.88 -9.01 -1.59
C MET A 65 10.90 -8.94 -0.46
N LYS A 66 12.17 -9.15 -0.80
CA LYS A 66 13.32 -9.08 0.13
C LYS A 66 13.97 -7.72 0.09
#